data_AF-U9UP37-F1
#
_entry.id   AF-U9UP37-F1
#
_cell.length_a   1.000
_cell.length_b   1.000
_cell.length_c   1.000
_cell.angle_alpha   90.00
_cell.angle_beta   90.00
_cell.angle_gamma   90.00
#
_symmetry.space_group_name_H-M   'P 1'
#
loop_
_entity.id
_entity.type
_entity.pdbx_description
1 polymer ?
#
loop_
_entity_poly.entity_id
_entity_poly.type
_entity_poly.pdbx_seq_one_letter_code
_entity_poly.pdbx_strand_id
1 'polypeptide(L)'
;MVDAVAKVRSKYPSTRLVVEGDFDGSRGYGRLDYVIYCRDLAILISEAKMFEIQKGIAQNLVQLHTAAEKRKRKLDESITDPPIICGIVSTGNEWRFILWSGLPENPTIKISKPYVCAFGGDMREAKEVISIIVRILQSQASVLAPQDEVKDEVKAEGIDDEK
;
A
#
# COMPACT_ATOMS: atom_id res chain seq x y z
N MET A 1 3.21 7.72 -8.14
CA MET A 1 2.41 7.37 -6.94
C MET A 1 1.06 8.09 -6.92
N VAL A 2 1.04 9.42 -7.11
CA VAL A 2 -0.20 10.23 -7.15
C VAL A 2 -1.26 9.65 -8.09
N ASP A 3 -0.90 9.35 -9.34
CA ASP A 3 -1.86 8.81 -10.33
C ASP A 3 -2.37 7.42 -9.97
N ALA A 4 -1.51 6.56 -9.40
CA ALA A 4 -1.92 5.24 -8.94
C ALA A 4 -2.95 5.35 -7.81
N VAL A 5 -2.72 6.27 -6.86
CA VAL A 5 -3.69 6.57 -5.79
C VAL A 5 -4.96 7.18 -6.36
N ALA A 6 -4.88 8.12 -7.29
CA ALA A 6 -6.05 8.73 -7.93
C ALA A 6 -6.92 7.69 -8.66
N LYS A 7 -6.28 6.75 -9.37
CA LYS A 7 -6.95 5.64 -10.04
C LYS A 7 -7.65 4.69 -9.06
N VAL A 8 -7.06 4.44 -7.90
CA VAL A 8 -7.70 3.59 -6.88
C VAL A 8 -8.82 4.35 -6.16
N ARG A 9 -8.62 5.65 -5.92
CA ARG A 9 -9.58 6.53 -5.25
C ARG A 9 -10.89 6.71 -6.02
N SER A 10 -10.88 6.59 -7.36
CA SER A 10 -12.12 6.64 -8.15
C SER A 10 -13.08 5.50 -7.78
N LYS A 11 -12.54 4.33 -7.44
CA LYS A 11 -13.28 3.14 -7.00
C LYS A 11 -13.44 3.07 -5.48
N TYR A 12 -12.46 3.56 -4.71
CA TYR A 12 -12.44 3.54 -3.25
C TYR A 12 -12.18 4.95 -2.70
N PRO A 13 -13.23 5.78 -2.50
CA PRO A 13 -13.09 7.20 -2.17
C PRO A 13 -12.31 7.50 -0.89
N SER A 14 -12.24 6.54 0.04
CA SER A 14 -11.50 6.61 1.29
C SER A 14 -9.98 6.44 1.14
N THR A 15 -9.48 6.13 -0.06
CA THR A 15 -8.04 6.06 -0.34
C THR A 15 -7.42 7.46 -0.40
N ARG A 16 -6.42 7.73 0.43
CA ARG A 16 -5.70 9.02 0.45
C ARG A 16 -4.19 8.85 0.56
N LEU A 17 -3.45 9.71 -0.14
CA LEU A 17 -1.99 9.82 -0.06
C LEU A 17 -1.62 10.95 0.91
N VAL A 18 -0.71 10.66 1.83
CA VAL A 18 -0.02 11.64 2.67
C VAL A 18 1.44 11.63 2.27
N VAL A 19 1.99 12.82 2.04
CA VAL A 19 3.39 13.04 1.69
C VAL A 19 4.10 13.54 2.95
N GLU A 20 5.27 12.97 3.24
CA GLU A 20 6.13 13.34 4.36
C GLU A 20 5.40 13.44 5.72
N GLY A 21 4.74 12.36 6.14
CA GLY A 21 3.92 12.31 7.35
C GLY A 21 4.62 11.66 8.54
N ASP A 22 4.42 12.22 9.73
CA ASP A 22 4.86 11.60 10.97
C ASP A 22 4.05 10.35 11.28
N PHE A 23 4.74 9.27 11.65
CA PHE A 23 4.11 7.98 11.88
C PHE A 23 4.65 7.30 13.14
N ASP A 24 4.18 7.76 14.30
CA ASP A 24 4.72 7.30 15.58
C ASP A 24 3.88 6.20 16.23
N GLY A 25 4.56 5.24 16.85
CA GLY A 25 4.01 4.10 17.59
C GLY A 25 4.88 3.77 18.79
N SER A 26 4.76 2.58 19.38
CA SER A 26 5.55 2.27 20.58
C SER A 26 7.02 1.98 20.26
N ARG A 27 7.28 1.40 19.08
CA ARG A 27 8.62 0.95 18.64
C ARG A 27 9.19 1.72 17.44
N GLY A 28 8.33 2.31 16.62
CA GLY A 28 8.72 3.06 15.43
C GLY A 28 8.29 4.51 15.52
N TYR A 29 9.20 5.41 15.18
CA TYR A 29 9.00 6.85 15.23
C TYR A 29 9.62 7.51 14.00
N GLY A 30 9.04 8.64 13.62
CA GLY A 30 9.59 9.54 12.61
C GLY A 30 8.78 9.62 11.33
N ARG A 31 9.37 10.37 10.40
CA ARG A 31 8.72 10.83 9.17
C ARG A 31 8.87 9.80 8.07
N LEU A 32 7.75 9.42 7.45
CA LEU A 32 7.71 8.57 6.26
C LEU A 32 7.58 9.42 5.01
N ASP A 33 8.28 9.06 3.93
CA ASP A 33 8.21 9.77 2.65
C ASP A 33 6.79 9.78 2.10
N TYR A 34 6.11 8.62 2.14
CA TYR A 34 4.70 8.54 1.80
C TYR A 34 3.95 7.52 2.65
N VAL A 35 2.69 7.86 2.97
CA VAL A 35 1.74 6.95 3.59
C VAL A 35 0.46 6.97 2.77
N ILE A 36 -0.01 5.80 2.36
CA ILE A 36 -1.31 5.68 1.70
C ILE A 36 -2.28 5.04 2.67
N TYR A 37 -3.34 5.77 3.01
CA TYR A 37 -4.40 5.24 3.84
C TYR A 37 -5.52 4.69 2.98
N CYS A 38 -5.96 3.48 3.31
CA CYS A 38 -7.20 2.87 2.83
C CYS A 38 -8.08 2.65 4.06
N ARG A 39 -8.93 3.63 4.38
CA ARG A 39 -9.68 3.68 5.65
C ARG A 39 -8.73 3.59 6.85
N ASP A 40 -8.74 2.47 7.55
CA ASP A 40 -7.92 2.21 8.73
C ASP A 40 -6.63 1.46 8.44
N LEU A 41 -6.42 1.00 7.21
CA LEU A 41 -5.18 0.39 6.77
C LEU A 41 -4.22 1.47 6.25
N ALA A 42 -2.94 1.29 6.52
CA ALA A 42 -1.88 2.17 6.05
C ALA A 42 -0.86 1.34 5.24
N ILE A 43 -0.53 1.81 4.05
CA ILE A 43 0.55 1.30 3.22
C ILE A 43 1.72 2.27 3.37
N LEU A 44 2.85 1.77 3.84
CA LEU A 44 3.99 2.60 4.21
C LEU A 44 5.04 2.56 3.10
N ILE A 45 5.43 3.73 2.59
CA ILE A 45 6.40 3.84 1.52
C ILE A 45 7.60 4.63 2.03
N SER A 46 8.78 4.04 1.87
CA SER A 46 10.04 4.67 2.26
C SER A 46 11.00 4.72 1.07
N GLU A 47 11.61 5.88 0.88
CA GLU A 47 12.72 6.07 -0.03
C GLU A 47 14.03 5.77 0.70
N ALA A 48 14.87 4.94 0.08
CA ALA A 48 16.17 4.55 0.58
C ALA A 48 17.26 5.08 -0.36
N LYS A 49 18.45 5.34 0.18
CA LYS A 49 19.61 5.68 -0.66
C LYS A 49 20.01 4.47 -1.51
N MET A 50 20.56 4.70 -2.71
CA MET A 50 20.88 3.65 -3.71
C MET A 50 21.58 2.39 -3.16
N PHE A 51 22.47 2.53 -2.18
CA PHE A 51 23.24 1.42 -1.61
C PHE A 51 22.79 1.02 -0.20
N GLU A 52 21.72 1.63 0.31
CA GLU A 52 21.20 1.44 1.67
C GLU A 52 19.81 0.79 1.68
N ILE A 53 19.46 -0.03 0.67
CA ILE A 53 18.13 -0.68 0.60
C ILE A 53 17.81 -1.48 1.87
N GLN A 54 18.80 -2.15 2.46
CA GLN A 54 18.61 -2.92 3.69
C GLN A 54 18.25 -2.04 4.89
N LYS A 55 18.81 -0.82 4.96
CA LYS A 55 18.47 0.17 5.97
C LYS A 55 17.05 0.69 5.76
N GLY A 56 16.67 0.94 4.51
CA GLY A 56 15.29 1.29 4.16
C GLY A 56 14.29 0.19 4.53
N ILE A 57 14.63 -1.08 4.29
CA ILE A 57 13.82 -2.24 4.72
C ILE A 57 13.70 -2.28 6.24
N ALA A 58 14.80 -2.15 6.97
CA ALA A 58 14.78 -2.17 8.43
C ALA A 58 13.92 -1.04 9.00
N GLN A 59 14.06 0.18 8.47
CA GLN A 59 13.22 1.33 8.85
C GLN A 59 11.75 1.08 8.55
N ASN A 60 11.44 0.58 7.35
CA ASN A 60 10.06 0.30 6.96
C ASN A 60 9.43 -0.81 7.82
N LEU A 61 10.19 -1.85 8.20
CA LEU A 61 9.72 -2.90 9.12
C LEU A 61 9.37 -2.37 10.51
N VAL A 62 10.19 -1.49 11.06
CA VAL A 62 9.90 -0.81 12.34
C VAL A 62 8.62 0.02 12.24
N GLN A 63 8.41 0.69 11.11
CA GLN A 63 7.21 1.49 10.85
C GLN A 63 5.96 0.62 10.61
N LEU A 64 6.11 -0.55 9.98
CA LEU A 64 5.02 -1.52 9.80
C LEU A 64 4.54 -2.08 11.14
N HIS A 65 5.45 -2.25 12.11
CA HIS A 65 5.06 -2.59 13.49
C HIS A 65 4.12 -1.52 14.07
N THR A 66 4.45 -0.24 13.92
CA THR A 66 3.59 0.88 14.35
C THR A 66 2.22 0.83 13.66
N ALA A 67 2.17 0.52 12.35
CA ALA A 67 0.91 0.38 11.62
C ALA A 67 0.07 -0.78 12.18
N ALA A 68 0.71 -1.91 12.50
CA ALA A 68 0.06 -3.06 13.10
C ALA A 68 -0.52 -2.75 14.49
N GLU A 69 0.19 -1.98 15.32
CA GLU A 69 -0.32 -1.54 16.63
C GLU A 69 -1.52 -0.60 16.50
N LYS A 70 -1.44 0.37 15.60
CA LYS A 70 -2.55 1.31 15.34
C LYS A 70 -3.77 0.56 14.82
N ARG A 71 -3.55 -0.46 13.98
CA ARG A 71 -4.63 -1.28 13.45
C ARG A 71 -5.22 -2.22 14.48
N LYS A 72 -4.41 -2.88 15.31
CA LYS A 72 -4.87 -3.73 16.43
C LYS A 72 -5.80 -2.97 17.37
N ARG A 73 -5.42 -1.74 17.76
CA ARG A 73 -6.25 -0.87 18.61
C ARG A 73 -7.63 -0.58 18.02
N LYS A 74 -7.74 -0.47 16.70
CA LYS A 74 -9.02 -0.29 15.99
C LYS A 74 -9.76 -1.61 15.74
N LEU A 75 -9.04 -2.74 15.75
CA LEU A 75 -9.57 -4.08 15.50
C LEU A 75 -10.35 -4.63 16.70
N ASP A 76 -9.84 -4.38 17.91
CA ASP A 76 -10.47 -4.74 19.18
C ASP A 76 -11.88 -4.14 19.33
N GLU A 77 -12.28 -3.23 18.43
CA GLU A 77 -13.61 -2.62 18.36
C GLU A 77 -14.56 -3.28 17.34
N SER A 78 -14.12 -4.10 16.36
CA SER A 78 -15.05 -4.57 15.30
C SER A 78 -14.71 -5.75 14.34
N ILE A 79 -13.51 -6.36 14.30
CA ILE A 79 -13.21 -7.40 13.26
C ILE A 79 -12.41 -8.60 13.84
N THR A 80 -12.63 -9.82 13.32
CA THR A 80 -12.09 -11.10 13.83
C THR A 80 -10.71 -11.51 13.29
N ASP A 81 -10.22 -10.92 12.19
CA ASP A 81 -8.96 -11.35 11.56
C ASP A 81 -7.82 -10.33 11.73
N PRO A 82 -6.58 -10.81 12.02
CA PRO A 82 -5.42 -9.93 12.16
C PRO A 82 -5.08 -9.25 10.83
N PRO A 83 -4.62 -7.99 10.87
CA PRO A 83 -4.47 -7.18 9.67
C PRO A 83 -3.32 -7.65 8.78
N ILE A 84 -3.55 -7.53 7.46
CA ILE A 84 -2.48 -7.59 6.46
C ILE A 84 -2.08 -6.16 6.13
N ILE A 85 -0.81 -5.83 6.32
CA ILE A 85 -0.28 -4.47 6.13
C ILE A 85 0.89 -4.55 5.16
N CYS A 86 0.93 -3.62 4.21
CA CYS A 86 1.94 -3.61 3.15
C CYS A 86 2.94 -2.47 3.34
N GLY A 87 4.21 -2.77 3.12
CA GLY A 87 5.30 -1.81 3.02
C GLY A 87 5.92 -1.82 1.63
N ILE A 88 6.43 -0.67 1.21
CA ILE A 88 7.15 -0.50 -0.05
C ILE A 88 8.44 0.26 0.25
N VAL A 89 9.56 -0.27 -0.19
CA VAL A 89 10.86 0.40 -0.09
C VAL A 89 11.44 0.55 -1.49
N SER A 90 11.90 1.75 -1.81
CA SER A 90 12.49 2.04 -3.12
C SER A 90 13.77 2.83 -3.02
N THR A 91 14.72 2.56 -3.90
CA THR A 91 15.89 3.42 -4.17
C THR A 91 15.76 4.20 -5.47
N GLY A 92 14.55 4.28 -6.03
CA GLY A 92 14.29 4.66 -7.42
C GLY A 92 14.52 3.49 -8.38
N ASN A 93 15.71 2.86 -8.32
CA ASN A 93 16.10 1.80 -9.25
C ASN A 93 15.73 0.39 -8.78
N GLU A 94 15.65 0.16 -7.47
CA GLU A 94 15.21 -1.12 -6.90
C GLU A 94 13.96 -0.90 -6.06
N TRP A 95 13.01 -1.83 -6.16
CA TRP A 95 11.78 -1.85 -5.39
C TRP A 95 11.64 -3.17 -4.62
N ARG A 96 11.26 -3.06 -3.35
CA ARG A 96 11.00 -4.19 -2.45
C ARG A 96 9.62 -4.03 -1.84
N PHE A 97 8.82 -5.09 -1.91
CA PHE A 97 7.49 -5.14 -1.32
C PHE A 97 7.53 -6.00 -0.07
N ILE A 98 6.98 -5.48 1.02
CA ILE A 98 6.96 -6.12 2.33
C ILE A 98 5.50 -6.39 2.69
N LEU A 99 5.23 -7.62 3.10
CA LEU A 99 3.94 -8.04 3.61
C LEU A 99 4.09 -8.39 5.09
N TRP A 100 3.37 -7.65 5.93
CA TRP A 100 3.19 -7.94 7.35
C TRP A 100 1.83 -8.61 7.54
N SER A 101 1.81 -9.72 8.26
CA SER A 101 0.58 -10.42 8.64
C SER A 101 0.65 -10.88 10.09
N GLY A 102 -0.49 -10.93 10.77
CA GLY A 102 -0.55 -11.29 12.18
C GLY A 102 -0.44 -10.09 13.12
N LEU A 103 -0.47 -10.38 14.42
CA LEU A 103 -0.43 -9.37 15.47
C LEU A 103 0.99 -8.79 15.64
N PRO A 104 1.13 -7.57 16.19
CA PRO A 104 2.43 -6.97 16.48
C PRO A 104 3.35 -7.87 17.31
N GLU A 105 2.78 -8.67 18.22
CA GLU A 105 3.53 -9.55 19.11
C GLU A 105 4.06 -10.81 18.41
N ASN A 106 3.41 -11.27 17.34
CA ASN A 106 3.81 -12.47 16.60
C ASN A 106 3.55 -12.30 15.10
N PRO A 107 4.36 -11.47 14.42
CA PRO A 107 4.15 -11.19 13.01
C PRO A 107 4.81 -12.23 12.11
N THR A 108 4.16 -12.51 10.99
CA THR A 108 4.78 -13.18 9.84
C THR A 108 5.12 -12.14 8.78
N ILE A 109 6.41 -12.05 8.44
CA ILE A 109 6.94 -11.10 7.47
C ILE A 109 7.35 -11.84 6.20
N LYS A 110 6.91 -11.32 5.05
CA LYS A 110 7.41 -11.75 3.74
C LYS A 110 7.97 -10.54 3.01
N ILE A 111 9.14 -10.69 2.40
CA ILE A 111 9.75 -9.65 1.58
C ILE A 111 9.92 -10.22 0.17
N SER A 112 9.51 -9.45 -0.83
CA SER A 112 9.65 -9.85 -2.21
C SER A 112 11.13 -9.97 -2.63
N LYS A 113 11.36 -10.69 -3.74
CA LYS A 113 12.58 -10.52 -4.54
C LYS A 113 12.71 -9.04 -4.98
N PRO A 114 13.93 -8.56 -5.30
CA PRO A 114 14.11 -7.23 -5.86
C PRO A 114 13.42 -7.09 -7.21
N TYR A 115 12.77 -5.96 -7.42
CA TYR A 115 12.26 -5.51 -8.72
C TYR A 115 13.12 -4.33 -9.18
N VAL A 116 13.95 -4.58 -10.21
CA VAL A 116 14.83 -3.56 -10.77
C VAL A 116 14.07 -2.79 -11.83
N CYS A 117 14.00 -1.48 -11.69
CA CYS A 117 13.36 -0.56 -12.61
C CYS A 117 14.43 0.38 -13.17
N ALA A 118 15.00 0.02 -14.32
CA ALA A 118 15.76 0.96 -15.11
C ALA A 118 14.76 1.89 -15.81
N PHE A 119 14.73 3.18 -15.43
CA PHE A 119 13.90 4.17 -16.12
C PHE A 119 14.49 4.48 -17.50
N GLY A 120 14.26 3.58 -18.46
CA GLY A 120 14.72 3.68 -19.84
C GLY A 120 13.96 2.72 -20.75
N GLY A 121 14.08 2.92 -22.07
CA GLY A 121 13.48 2.02 -23.06
C GLY A 121 11.95 2.04 -23.09
N ASP A 122 11.33 0.86 -23.19
CA ASP A 122 9.87 0.67 -23.39
C ASP A 122 9.03 0.80 -22.11
N MET A 123 9.68 1.18 -21.00
CA MET A 123 9.10 1.34 -19.66
C MET A 123 8.44 0.07 -19.11
N ARG A 124 8.87 -1.12 -19.57
CA ARG A 124 8.26 -2.40 -19.17
C ARG A 124 8.40 -2.67 -17.68
N GLU A 125 9.59 -2.48 -17.13
CA GLU A 125 9.85 -2.68 -15.70
C GLU A 125 9.06 -1.68 -14.84
N ALA A 126 8.99 -0.42 -15.28
CA ALA A 126 8.19 0.60 -14.61
C ALA A 126 6.70 0.23 -14.62
N LYS A 127 6.17 -0.26 -15.75
CA LYS A 127 4.78 -0.74 -15.84
C LYS A 127 4.53 -1.93 -14.92
N GLU A 128 5.48 -2.85 -14.80
CA GLU A 128 5.37 -3.99 -13.87
C GLU A 128 5.30 -3.52 -12.42
N VAL A 129 6.23 -2.66 -11.99
CA VAL A 129 6.25 -2.09 -10.62
C VAL A 129 4.96 -1.33 -10.33
N ILE A 130 4.51 -0.46 -11.24
CA ILE A 130 3.25 0.29 -11.08
C ILE A 130 2.05 -0.67 -11.00
N SER A 131 2.03 -1.73 -11.81
CA SER A 131 0.97 -2.75 -11.77
C SER A 131 0.89 -3.44 -10.41
N ILE A 132 2.04 -3.79 -9.81
CA ILE A 132 2.11 -4.37 -8.47
C ILE A 132 1.57 -3.38 -7.43
N ILE A 133 2.02 -2.12 -7.48
CA ILE A 133 1.57 -1.06 -6.56
C ILE A 133 0.05 -0.90 -6.63
N VAL A 134 -0.53 -0.82 -7.84
CA VAL A 134 -1.98 -0.69 -8.04
C VAL A 134 -2.72 -1.90 -7.46
N ARG A 135 -2.22 -3.13 -7.68
CA ARG A 135 -2.84 -4.35 -7.11
C ARG A 135 -2.81 -4.36 -5.58
N ILE A 136 -1.69 -3.94 -4.97
CA ILE A 136 -1.58 -3.80 -3.50
C ILE A 136 -2.61 -2.80 -2.99
N LEU A 137 -2.70 -1.63 -3.63
CA LEU A 137 -3.63 -0.58 -3.25
C LEU A 137 -5.09 -1.04 -3.35
N GLN A 138 -5.46 -1.69 -4.45
CA GLN A 138 -6.80 -2.24 -4.66
C GLN A 138 -7.14 -3.33 -3.63
N SER A 139 -6.20 -4.25 -3.37
CA SER A 139 -6.37 -5.33 -2.40
C SER A 139 -6.58 -4.77 -0.98
N GLN A 140 -5.77 -3.81 -0.56
CA GLN A 140 -5.90 -3.17 0.76
C GLN A 140 -7.18 -2.33 0.87
N ALA A 141 -7.58 -1.65 -0.21
CA ALA A 141 -8.81 -0.87 -0.22
C ALA A 141 -10.08 -1.75 -0.17
N SER A 142 -10.07 -2.90 -0.84
CA SER A 142 -11.22 -3.82 -0.84
C SER A 142 -11.48 -4.51 0.50
N VAL A 143 -10.44 -4.75 1.31
CA VAL A 143 -10.57 -5.44 2.62
C VAL A 143 -11.55 -4.72 3.54
N LEU A 144 -11.66 -3.40 3.42
CA LEU A 144 -12.54 -2.59 4.25
C LEU A 144 -13.63 -1.87 3.47
N ALA A 145 -13.81 -2.14 2.18
CA ALA A 145 -14.87 -1.50 1.41
C ALA A 145 -16.25 -2.05 1.85
N PRO A 146 -17.19 -1.21 2.32
CA PRO A 146 -18.59 -1.59 2.40
C PRO A 146 -19.09 -1.78 0.97
N GLN A 147 -20.09 -2.65 0.81
CA GLN A 147 -20.69 -2.95 -0.49
C GLN A 147 -21.12 -1.67 -1.24
N ASP A 148 -21.46 -0.60 -0.53
CA ASP A 148 -21.92 0.68 -1.09
C ASP A 148 -20.81 1.66 -1.51
N GLU A 149 -19.53 1.43 -1.16
CA GLU A 149 -18.41 2.32 -1.58
C GLU A 149 -17.84 1.97 -2.96
N VAL A 150 -18.15 0.78 -3.47
CA VAL A 150 -17.65 0.32 -4.76
C VAL A 150 -18.51 0.94 -5.85
N LYS A 151 -17.97 1.97 -6.52
CA LYS A 151 -18.56 2.44 -7.78
C LYS A 151 -18.29 1.39 -8.85
N ASP A 152 -19.31 0.64 -9.22
CA ASP A 152 -19.27 -0.19 -10.41
C ASP A 152 -19.12 0.71 -11.64
N GLU A 153 -18.13 0.42 -12.48
CA GLU A 153 -18.10 0.94 -13.84
C GLU A 153 -19.26 0.29 -14.60
N VAL A 154 -20.44 0.89 -14.52
CA VAL A 154 -21.53 0.58 -15.45
C VAL A 154 -21.04 1.00 -16.84
N LYS A 155 -20.54 0.03 -17.62
CA LYS A 155 -20.52 0.17 -19.06
C LYS A 155 -21.98 0.25 -19.50
N ALA A 156 -22.42 1.46 -19.83
CA ALA A 156 -23.59 1.63 -20.67
C ALA A 156 -23.24 1.04 -22.04
N GLU A 157 -23.62 -0.21 -22.28
CA GLU A 157 -23.79 -0.69 -23.64
C GLU A 157 -25.08 -0.05 -24.17
N GLY A 158 -24.89 0.77 -25.20
CA GLY A 158 -25.95 1.49 -25.87
C GLY A 158 -26.98 0.54 -26.44
N ILE A 159 -28.21 1.01 -26.38
CA ILE A 159 -29.37 0.59 -27.15
C ILE A 159 -28.96 0.53 -28.63
N ASP A 160 -29.15 -0.62 -29.26
CA ASP A 160 -29.49 -0.69 -30.68
C ASP A 160 -30.85 -1.39 -30.77
N ASP A 161 -31.89 -0.55 -30.89
CA ASP A 161 -33.21 -0.93 -31.37
C ASP A 161 -33.10 -1.25 -32.87
N GLU A 162 -33.17 -2.52 -33.23
CA GLU A 162 -33.63 -2.97 -34.55
C GLU A 162 -34.41 -4.28 -34.41
N LYS A 163 -35.74 -4.20 -34.30
CA LYS A 163 -36.66 -4.61 -35.38
C LYS A 163 -38.14 -4.35 -35.05
#